data_AF-A0AB34IKT3-F1
#
_entry.id   AF-A0AB34IKT3-F1
#
_cell.length_a   1.000
_cell.length_b   1.000
_cell.length_c   1.000
_cell.angle_alpha   90.00
_cell.angle_beta   90.00
_cell.angle_gamma   90.00
#
_symmetry.space_group_name_H-M   'P 1'
#
loop_
_entity.id
_entity.type
_entity.pdbx_description
1 polymer ?
#
loop_
_entity_poly.entity_id
_entity_poly.type
_entity_poly.pdbx_seq_one_letter_code
_entity_poly.pdbx_strand_id
1 'polypeptide(L)'
;MRPPQGKGSRSYAKLPKPPEATPPAEHAEPPPRKPAKRPRARKPAAAPPGARGSDGSRVRVAAWLLLAVAAACLGSGAMLALLEARAAPPAPTARAAPAGARHAPLLTPPAPRSSRGEARPSSPSSPSSPSPPSSLAAARGSPHQPPLAPLRPRACEEWCATHRSAWAVKCANFRSCGGCAQCSAPSSPPPAALHLPPAVAPPAPPPASPSARQLIERLNHRFDHGHPTNDMAAAGVLVRQFDHLSAWDIGEPWLPCPENLWCGRYRFSWPSTIINAQSRKVYYHAGQQRGGLVLALTARVLCVYPGDGNSMGNADNGLAGCIATQCNQFQDWNCVFPPDYLKEALEAQQRRGNRKEHNEVVLDVSSISPSFLPHSILAFFHMGDIGVVRGLQQKFIRAYGLEDWECPLLALNLYDSSRPAFSLETK
;
A
#
# COMPACT_ATOMS: atom_id res chain seq x y z
N MET A 1 -48.93 -15.84 -36.04
CA MET A 1 -47.76 -15.25 -36.72
C MET A 1 -46.49 -15.71 -36.00
N ARG A 2 -45.67 -16.54 -36.65
CA ARG A 2 -44.34 -16.97 -36.16
C ARG A 2 -43.28 -16.37 -37.09
N PRO A 3 -42.10 -15.94 -36.61
CA PRO A 3 -41.04 -15.46 -37.47
C PRO A 3 -40.21 -16.63 -38.03
N PRO A 4 -39.59 -16.46 -39.22
CA PRO A 4 -38.83 -17.53 -39.86
C PRO A 4 -37.39 -17.60 -39.32
N GLN A 5 -36.89 -18.84 -39.20
CA GLN A 5 -35.48 -19.14 -38.93
C GLN A 5 -34.68 -19.05 -40.24
N GLY A 6 -33.69 -18.14 -40.29
CA GLY A 6 -32.72 -18.06 -41.38
C GLY A 6 -31.43 -18.80 -41.01
N LYS A 7 -31.16 -19.94 -41.67
CA LYS A 7 -29.84 -20.58 -41.74
C LYS A 7 -29.12 -20.04 -42.97
N GLY A 8 -27.89 -19.58 -42.82
CA GLY A 8 -27.04 -19.13 -43.92
C GLY A 8 -25.59 -18.97 -43.51
N SER A 9 -24.84 -20.07 -43.44
CA SER A 9 -23.38 -20.06 -43.30
C SER A 9 -22.74 -19.75 -44.66
N ARG A 10 -22.17 -18.55 -44.80
CA ARG A 10 -21.27 -18.22 -45.93
C ARG A 10 -19.83 -18.50 -45.53
N SER A 11 -19.21 -19.45 -46.20
CA SER A 11 -17.76 -19.65 -46.19
C SER A 11 -17.07 -18.48 -46.91
N TYR A 12 -16.21 -17.75 -46.20
CA TYR A 12 -15.34 -16.75 -46.81
C TYR A 12 -14.09 -17.44 -47.35
N ALA A 13 -13.91 -17.34 -48.67
CA ALA A 13 -12.66 -17.73 -49.33
C ALA A 13 -11.52 -16.81 -48.89
N LYS A 14 -10.37 -17.40 -48.60
CA LYS A 14 -9.13 -16.73 -48.18
C LYS A 14 -8.56 -15.95 -49.38
N LEU A 15 -8.57 -14.62 -49.31
CA LEU A 15 -7.85 -13.76 -50.27
C LEU A 15 -6.33 -13.92 -50.09
N PRO A 16 -5.54 -13.96 -51.18
CA PRO A 16 -4.08 -14.04 -51.10
C PRO A 16 -3.49 -12.74 -50.55
N LYS A 17 -2.46 -12.90 -49.72
CA LYS A 17 -1.70 -11.84 -49.06
C LYS A 17 -0.93 -11.02 -50.13
N PRO A 18 -0.98 -9.69 -50.13
CA PRO A 18 -0.20 -8.87 -51.06
C PRO A 18 1.30 -8.99 -50.77
N PRO A 19 2.17 -8.85 -51.79
CA PRO A 19 3.62 -8.94 -51.63
C PRO A 19 4.14 -7.77 -50.79
N GLU A 20 5.02 -8.12 -49.85
CA GLU A 20 5.68 -7.22 -48.92
C GLU A 20 6.71 -6.37 -49.68
N ALA A 21 6.59 -5.05 -49.56
CA ALA A 21 7.48 -4.11 -50.22
C ALA A 21 8.86 -4.09 -49.55
N THR A 22 9.91 -4.35 -50.34
CA THR A 22 11.31 -4.29 -49.92
C THR A 22 11.71 -2.83 -49.62
N PRO A 23 12.21 -2.50 -48.43
CA PRO A 23 12.75 -1.17 -48.14
C PRO A 23 14.10 -0.93 -48.85
N PRO A 24 14.45 0.33 -49.17
CA PRO A 24 15.68 0.66 -49.87
C PRO A 24 16.92 0.41 -48.99
N ALA A 25 18.00 -0.04 -49.64
CA ALA A 25 19.27 -0.38 -49.02
C ALA A 25 19.97 0.87 -48.47
N GLU A 26 20.09 0.93 -47.14
CA GLU A 26 20.91 1.90 -46.42
C GLU A 26 22.34 1.36 -46.28
N HIS A 27 23.33 2.23 -46.51
CA HIS A 27 24.75 1.90 -46.44
C HIS A 27 25.18 1.49 -45.03
N ALA A 28 25.46 0.19 -44.84
CA ALA A 28 26.00 -0.35 -43.60
C ALA A 28 27.53 -0.25 -43.57
N GLU A 29 28.07 0.42 -42.54
CA GLU A 29 29.49 0.32 -42.17
C GLU A 29 29.88 -1.12 -41.81
N PRO A 30 31.12 -1.55 -42.11
CA PRO A 30 31.57 -2.89 -41.79
C PRO A 30 31.73 -3.09 -40.27
N PRO A 31 31.32 -4.24 -39.72
CA PRO A 31 31.41 -4.49 -38.29
C PRO A 31 32.87 -4.69 -37.83
N PRO A 32 33.20 -4.33 -36.58
CA PRO A 32 34.54 -4.49 -36.05
C PRO A 32 34.95 -5.96 -35.96
N ARG A 33 36.20 -6.23 -36.35
CA ARG A 33 36.83 -7.57 -36.32
C ARG A 33 36.81 -8.13 -34.90
N LYS A 34 36.19 -9.30 -34.73
CA LYS A 34 36.22 -10.07 -33.48
C LYS A 34 37.63 -10.62 -33.21
N PRO A 35 38.15 -10.56 -31.97
CA PRO A 35 39.43 -11.14 -31.63
C PRO A 35 39.39 -12.67 -31.71
N ALA A 36 40.49 -13.25 -32.22
CA ALA A 36 40.67 -14.69 -32.41
C ALA A 36 40.55 -15.45 -31.09
N LYS A 37 39.67 -16.47 -31.07
CA LYS A 37 39.52 -17.40 -29.93
C LYS A 37 40.73 -18.33 -29.87
N ARG A 38 41.44 -18.34 -28.74
CA ARG A 38 42.43 -19.36 -28.38
C ARG A 38 41.77 -20.77 -28.35
N PRO A 39 42.47 -21.82 -28.80
CA PRO A 39 41.94 -23.18 -28.76
C PRO A 39 41.84 -23.68 -27.31
N ARG A 40 40.64 -24.15 -26.92
CA ARG A 40 40.43 -24.86 -25.65
C ARG A 40 40.78 -26.35 -25.83
N ALA A 41 41.45 -26.89 -24.82
CA ALA A 41 41.81 -28.30 -24.71
C ALA A 41 40.57 -29.22 -24.79
N ARG A 42 40.76 -30.36 -25.47
CA ARG A 42 39.77 -31.42 -25.68
C ARG A 42 39.33 -32.03 -24.34
N LYS A 43 38.02 -32.07 -24.10
CA LYS A 43 37.36 -32.90 -23.09
C LYS A 43 37.12 -34.30 -23.68
N PRO A 44 37.31 -35.40 -22.93
CA PRO A 44 37.06 -36.75 -23.44
C PRO A 44 35.56 -37.01 -23.65
N ALA A 45 35.29 -37.84 -24.67
CA ALA A 45 33.97 -38.15 -25.20
C ALA A 45 33.08 -38.87 -24.18
N ALA A 46 31.83 -38.44 -24.08
CA ALA A 46 30.76 -39.14 -23.38
C ALA A 46 30.08 -40.16 -24.31
N ALA A 47 29.70 -41.29 -23.72
CA ALA A 47 29.04 -42.44 -24.33
C ALA A 47 27.68 -42.12 -25.00
N PRO A 48 27.21 -42.94 -25.95
CA PRO A 48 26.02 -42.66 -26.75
C PRO A 48 24.71 -42.81 -25.94
N PRO A 49 23.66 -42.05 -26.31
CA PRO A 49 22.38 -42.07 -25.60
C PRO A 49 21.56 -43.31 -25.98
N GLY A 50 21.35 -44.20 -25.02
CA GLY A 50 20.34 -45.24 -25.05
C GLY A 50 18.95 -44.68 -24.71
N ALA A 51 17.96 -45.13 -25.45
CA ALA A 51 16.55 -44.79 -25.36
C ALA A 51 15.99 -44.80 -23.92
N ARG A 52 15.31 -43.73 -23.52
CA ARG A 52 14.33 -43.75 -22.42
C ARG A 52 13.00 -43.23 -22.93
N GLY A 53 12.05 -44.17 -22.98
CA GLY A 53 10.67 -43.93 -23.36
C GLY A 53 9.92 -43.07 -22.36
N SER A 54 8.89 -42.42 -22.89
CA SER A 54 7.84 -41.74 -22.18
C SER A 54 6.99 -42.75 -21.39
N ASP A 55 7.15 -42.84 -20.07
CA ASP A 55 6.15 -43.54 -19.25
C ASP A 55 6.07 -43.05 -17.78
N GLY A 56 6.37 -41.77 -17.53
CA GLY A 56 6.31 -41.19 -16.19
C GLY A 56 4.91 -40.79 -15.72
N SER A 57 3.97 -40.60 -16.64
CA SER A 57 2.64 -40.06 -16.31
C SER A 57 1.62 -41.14 -15.90
N ARG A 58 1.76 -42.38 -16.39
CA ARG A 58 0.83 -43.47 -16.07
C ARG A 58 1.06 -44.04 -14.66
N VAL A 59 2.32 -44.09 -14.22
CA VAL A 59 2.68 -44.57 -12.86
C VAL A 59 2.16 -43.62 -11.77
N ARG A 60 2.14 -42.31 -12.04
CA ARG A 60 1.62 -41.33 -11.06
C ARG A 60 0.10 -41.40 -10.92
N VAL A 61 -0.64 -41.58 -12.02
CA VAL A 61 -2.11 -41.73 -11.96
C VAL A 61 -2.51 -43.03 -11.29
N ALA A 62 -1.79 -44.13 -11.53
CA ALA A 62 -2.04 -45.41 -10.86
C ALA A 62 -1.78 -45.34 -9.35
N ALA A 63 -0.72 -44.64 -8.93
CA ALA A 63 -0.42 -44.45 -7.51
C ALA A 63 -1.47 -43.60 -6.78
N TRP A 64 -2.02 -42.58 -7.43
CA TRP A 64 -3.11 -41.76 -6.88
C TRP A 64 -4.44 -42.51 -6.79
N LEU A 65 -4.77 -43.34 -7.79
CA LEU A 65 -5.96 -44.19 -7.74
C LEU A 65 -5.87 -45.27 -6.65
N LEU A 66 -4.69 -45.87 -6.44
CA LEU A 66 -4.48 -46.83 -5.36
C LEU A 66 -4.59 -46.17 -3.97
N LEU A 67 -4.11 -44.93 -3.81
CA LEU A 67 -4.28 -44.18 -2.56
C LEU A 67 -5.75 -43.82 -2.30
N ALA A 68 -6.50 -43.43 -3.34
CA ALA A 68 -7.91 -43.08 -3.21
C ALA A 68 -8.78 -44.30 -2.85
N VAL A 69 -8.49 -45.47 -3.45
CA VAL A 69 -9.17 -46.72 -3.12
C VAL A 69 -8.80 -47.19 -1.71
N ALA A 70 -7.53 -47.06 -1.30
CA ALA A 70 -7.12 -47.38 0.06
C ALA A 70 -7.79 -46.47 1.11
N ALA A 71 -7.97 -45.18 0.80
CA ALA A 71 -8.68 -44.23 1.67
C ALA A 71 -10.20 -44.51 1.76
N ALA A 72 -10.80 -45.07 0.71
CA ALA A 72 -12.21 -45.46 0.72
C ALA A 72 -12.48 -46.76 1.49
N CYS A 73 -11.50 -47.68 1.55
CA CYS A 73 -11.62 -48.95 2.26
C CYS A 73 -11.29 -48.85 3.76
N LEU A 74 -10.55 -47.82 4.18
CA LEU A 74 -10.19 -47.60 5.58
C LEU A 74 -11.16 -46.58 6.18
N GLY A 75 -12.11 -47.07 6.98
CA GLY A 75 -13.07 -46.21 7.69
C GLY A 75 -12.37 -45.08 8.47
N SER A 76 -13.07 -43.95 8.62
CA SER A 76 -12.56 -42.62 9.00
C SER A 76 -11.64 -42.57 10.23
N GLY A 77 -11.65 -43.58 11.10
CA GLY A 77 -10.76 -43.67 12.26
C GLY A 77 -9.30 -44.04 11.94
N ALA A 78 -9.00 -44.78 10.87
CA ALA A 78 -7.65 -45.25 10.57
C ALA A 78 -6.77 -44.20 9.85
N MET A 79 -7.39 -43.22 9.19
CA MET A 79 -6.66 -42.18 8.45
C MET A 79 -6.01 -41.14 9.37
N LEU A 80 -6.55 -40.96 10.59
CA LEU A 80 -6.01 -40.01 11.59
C LEU A 80 -4.69 -40.52 12.20
N ALA A 81 -4.59 -41.82 12.48
CA ALA A 81 -3.38 -42.43 13.05
C ALA A 81 -2.18 -42.46 12.09
N LEU A 82 -2.44 -42.49 10.77
CA LEU A 82 -1.39 -42.43 9.74
C LEU A 82 -0.88 -40.99 9.47
N LEU A 83 -1.66 -39.98 9.82
CA LEU A 83 -1.26 -38.57 9.69
C LEU A 83 -0.42 -38.09 10.90
N GLU A 84 -0.65 -38.63 12.10
CA GLU A 84 0.15 -38.29 13.28
C GLU A 84 1.57 -38.89 13.27
N ALA A 85 1.80 -40.02 12.58
CA ALA A 85 3.12 -40.66 12.53
C ALA A 85 4.17 -39.92 11.68
N ARG A 86 3.81 -38.81 11.00
CA ARG A 86 4.70 -38.07 10.10
C ARG A 86 5.24 -36.74 10.65
N ALA A 87 4.91 -36.40 11.90
CA ALA A 87 5.26 -35.12 12.52
C ALA A 87 6.51 -35.18 13.44
N ALA A 88 7.48 -36.06 13.17
CA ALA A 88 8.77 -36.03 13.86
C ALA A 88 9.80 -35.21 13.05
N PRO A 89 10.33 -34.08 13.58
CA PRO A 89 11.36 -33.31 12.88
C PRO A 89 12.68 -34.09 12.85
N PRO A 90 13.42 -34.07 11.73
CA PRO A 90 14.76 -34.67 11.68
C PRO A 90 15.74 -33.89 12.55
N ALA A 91 16.61 -34.62 13.25
CA ALA A 91 17.68 -34.08 14.08
C ALA A 91 18.65 -33.18 13.27
N PRO A 92 19.21 -32.12 13.88
CA PRO A 92 20.11 -31.21 13.19
C PRO A 92 21.44 -31.90 12.86
N THR A 93 21.77 -31.95 11.58
CA THR A 93 23.08 -32.37 11.09
C THR A 93 24.05 -31.20 11.18
N ALA A 94 25.08 -31.34 12.02
CA ALA A 94 26.19 -30.40 12.12
C ALA A 94 26.93 -30.32 10.77
N ARG A 95 26.89 -29.15 10.12
CA ARG A 95 27.67 -28.86 8.91
C ARG A 95 29.00 -28.21 9.30
N ALA A 96 30.08 -28.85 8.86
CA ALA A 96 31.44 -28.37 8.95
C ALA A 96 31.63 -27.03 8.20
N ALA A 97 32.41 -26.13 8.81
CA ALA A 97 32.81 -24.86 8.24
C ALA A 97 33.82 -25.05 7.08
N PRO A 98 33.70 -24.32 5.96
CA PRO A 98 34.78 -24.26 4.98
C PRO A 98 35.80 -23.18 5.36
N ALA A 99 37.05 -23.60 5.33
CA ALA A 99 38.23 -22.77 5.48
C ALA A 99 38.48 -21.89 4.23
N GLY A 100 38.99 -20.68 4.48
CA GLY A 100 40.02 -20.05 3.64
C GLY A 100 39.56 -19.34 2.38
N ALA A 101 39.32 -18.03 2.47
CA ALA A 101 39.40 -17.12 1.33
C ALA A 101 40.51 -16.08 1.60
N ARG A 102 41.53 -16.11 0.75
CA ARG A 102 42.71 -15.22 0.78
C ARG A 102 42.31 -13.81 0.31
N HIS A 103 42.85 -12.81 1.00
CA HIS A 103 42.78 -11.40 0.63
C HIS A 103 43.44 -11.14 -0.74
N ALA A 104 42.75 -10.40 -1.60
CA ALA A 104 43.31 -9.73 -2.77
C ALA A 104 43.34 -8.20 -2.48
N PRO A 105 44.34 -7.46 -2.99
CA PRO A 105 44.56 -6.07 -2.62
C PRO A 105 43.60 -5.10 -3.31
N LEU A 106 43.24 -4.06 -2.55
CA LEU A 106 42.47 -2.89 -2.97
C LEU A 106 43.13 -2.15 -4.12
N LEU A 107 42.39 -1.99 -5.22
CA LEU A 107 42.67 -0.98 -6.24
C LEU A 107 41.93 0.31 -5.85
N THR A 108 42.71 1.36 -5.55
CA THR A 108 42.24 2.72 -5.34
C THR A 108 41.70 3.34 -6.63
N PRO A 109 40.50 3.93 -6.64
CA PRO A 109 40.05 4.76 -7.75
C PRO A 109 40.68 6.17 -7.68
N PRO A 110 40.96 6.82 -8.84
CA PRO A 110 41.50 8.16 -8.88
C PRO A 110 40.47 9.24 -8.51
N ALA A 111 40.97 10.30 -7.88
CA ALA A 111 40.21 11.45 -7.39
C ALA A 111 39.44 12.19 -8.51
N PRO A 112 38.23 12.70 -8.24
CA PRO A 112 37.53 13.57 -9.17
C PRO A 112 38.14 14.99 -9.17
N ARG A 113 38.36 15.51 -10.38
CA ARG A 113 38.79 16.88 -10.67
C ARG A 113 37.79 17.89 -10.11
N SER A 114 38.34 18.85 -9.36
CA SER A 114 37.68 20.07 -8.91
C SER A 114 37.35 20.99 -10.08
N SER A 115 36.06 21.31 -10.24
CA SER A 115 35.59 22.45 -11.02
C SER A 115 35.04 23.51 -10.06
N ARG A 116 35.77 24.63 -9.97
CA ARG A 116 35.25 25.99 -9.75
C ARG A 116 33.94 26.16 -10.53
N GLY A 117 32.92 26.86 -10.10
CA GLY A 117 32.72 27.73 -8.95
C GLY A 117 31.46 28.54 -9.29
N GLU A 118 30.55 28.73 -8.34
CA GLU A 118 29.45 29.67 -8.55
C GLU A 118 28.98 30.23 -7.21
N ALA A 119 28.88 31.56 -7.20
CA ALA A 119 28.65 32.39 -6.04
C ALA A 119 27.21 32.23 -5.52
N ARG A 120 27.07 32.13 -4.18
CA ARG A 120 25.79 32.15 -3.49
C ARG A 120 25.67 33.48 -2.75
N PRO A 121 24.59 34.26 -2.95
CA PRO A 121 24.36 35.47 -2.16
C PRO A 121 23.71 35.12 -0.81
N SER A 122 24.21 35.80 0.21
CA SER A 122 23.85 35.73 1.62
C SER A 122 22.40 36.18 1.87
N SER A 123 21.66 35.44 2.70
CA SER A 123 20.41 35.91 3.31
C SER A 123 20.65 36.37 4.75
N PRO A 124 19.99 37.45 5.22
CA PRO A 124 20.21 38.02 6.54
C PRO A 124 19.35 37.36 7.63
N SER A 125 19.97 37.26 8.80
CA SER A 125 19.43 36.74 10.06
C SER A 125 18.33 37.62 10.64
N SER A 126 17.24 37.00 11.14
CA SER A 126 16.23 37.67 11.98
C SER A 126 16.56 37.48 13.48
N PRO A 127 16.31 38.50 14.34
CA PRO A 127 16.67 38.45 15.75
C PRO A 127 15.55 37.90 16.65
N SER A 128 16.00 37.23 17.71
CA SER A 128 15.24 36.59 18.78
C SER A 128 14.47 37.59 19.66
N SER A 129 13.26 37.21 20.10
CA SER A 129 12.50 37.91 21.15
C SER A 129 12.50 37.11 22.48
N PRO A 130 12.52 37.78 23.64
CA PRO A 130 12.69 37.15 24.96
C PRO A 130 11.37 36.83 25.68
N SER A 131 11.42 35.85 26.59
CA SER A 131 10.34 35.42 27.49
C SER A 131 10.16 36.36 28.70
N PRO A 132 8.96 36.43 29.32
CA PRO A 132 8.74 37.16 30.58
C PRO A 132 8.90 36.28 31.84
N PRO A 133 9.17 36.88 33.02
CA PRO A 133 9.43 36.17 34.26
C PRO A 133 8.17 35.92 35.12
N SER A 134 8.20 34.81 35.85
CA SER A 134 7.29 34.45 36.94
C SER A 134 7.41 35.41 38.13
N SER A 135 6.29 35.76 38.76
CA SER A 135 6.26 36.43 40.08
C SER A 135 5.40 35.64 41.06
N LEU A 136 6.07 35.16 42.10
CA LEU A 136 5.52 34.69 43.37
C LEU A 136 5.19 35.91 44.25
N ALA A 137 4.02 35.93 44.88
CA ALA A 137 3.79 36.72 46.08
C ALA A 137 2.69 36.10 46.95
N ALA A 138 2.99 36.01 48.24
CA ALA A 138 2.17 35.46 49.31
C ALA A 138 1.74 36.57 50.30
N ALA A 139 0.55 36.45 50.89
CA ALA A 139 0.16 37.07 52.18
C ALA A 139 -1.16 36.41 52.65
N ARG A 140 -1.23 35.72 53.81
CA ARG A 140 -1.60 36.21 55.16
C ARG A 140 -2.90 37.03 55.15
N GLY A 141 -3.98 36.78 55.88
CA GLY A 141 -4.36 35.86 56.98
C GLY A 141 -5.44 36.56 57.84
N SER A 142 -6.55 35.90 58.18
CA SER A 142 -7.46 36.30 59.29
C SER A 142 -8.48 35.19 59.66
N PRO A 143 -9.04 35.19 60.89
CA PRO A 143 -9.33 33.96 61.63
C PRO A 143 -10.83 33.65 61.87
N HIS A 144 -11.04 32.36 62.14
CA HIS A 144 -12.09 31.71 62.95
C HIS A 144 -13.58 31.74 62.52
N GLN A 145 -14.01 30.61 61.95
CA GLN A 145 -15.30 29.97 62.21
C GLN A 145 -15.08 28.50 62.65
N PRO A 146 -15.96 27.91 63.49
CA PRO A 146 -15.82 26.55 64.01
C PRO A 146 -16.12 25.48 62.94
N PRO A 147 -15.53 24.26 63.06
CA PRO A 147 -15.44 23.32 61.94
C PRO A 147 -16.72 22.49 61.74
N LEU A 148 -17.29 22.60 60.54
CA LEU A 148 -18.08 21.53 59.93
C LEU A 148 -17.10 20.52 59.31
N ALA A 149 -17.37 19.22 59.47
CA ALA A 149 -16.51 18.16 58.98
C ALA A 149 -16.24 18.29 57.46
N PRO A 150 -14.97 18.33 57.00
CA PRO A 150 -14.65 18.56 55.60
C PRO A 150 -14.90 17.31 54.76
N LEU A 151 -15.86 17.40 53.83
CA LEU A 151 -15.95 16.53 52.67
C LEU A 151 -14.66 16.69 51.84
N ARG A 152 -13.99 15.57 51.53
CA ARG A 152 -12.65 15.53 50.90
C ARG A 152 -12.65 16.26 49.54
N PRO A 153 -11.95 17.40 49.38
CA PRO A 153 -11.98 18.23 48.17
C PRO A 153 -11.32 17.59 46.93
N ARG A 154 -10.46 16.57 47.10
CA ARG A 154 -9.58 16.08 46.02
C ARG A 154 -10.27 15.29 44.91
N ALA A 155 -11.38 14.61 45.20
CA ALA A 155 -12.04 13.76 44.21
C ALA A 155 -12.64 14.57 43.04
N CYS A 156 -13.03 15.82 43.32
CA CYS A 156 -13.73 16.64 42.35
C CYS A 156 -12.75 17.36 41.41
N GLU A 157 -11.55 17.75 41.89
CA GLU A 157 -10.52 18.40 41.07
C GLU A 157 -10.00 17.49 39.93
N GLU A 158 -9.71 16.22 40.23
CA GLU A 158 -9.26 15.25 39.22
C GLU A 158 -10.33 15.00 38.16
N TRP A 159 -11.60 14.91 38.56
CA TRP A 159 -12.71 14.78 37.62
C TRP A 159 -12.85 16.02 36.74
N CYS A 160 -12.80 17.23 37.33
CA CYS A 160 -12.89 18.48 36.59
C CYS A 160 -11.78 18.60 35.54
N ALA A 161 -10.57 18.14 35.85
CA ALA A 161 -9.39 18.16 34.96
C ALA A 161 -9.48 17.14 33.82
N THR A 162 -10.07 15.97 34.06
CA THR A 162 -10.06 14.86 33.07
C THR A 162 -11.34 14.77 32.24
N HIS A 163 -12.45 15.31 32.73
CA HIS A 163 -13.74 15.16 32.05
C HIS A 163 -13.84 16.04 30.80
N ARG A 164 -14.35 15.48 29.69
CA ARG A 164 -14.36 16.14 28.36
C ARG A 164 -15.58 17.04 28.07
N SER A 165 -16.56 17.07 28.95
CA SER A 165 -17.78 17.88 28.75
C SER A 165 -17.50 19.38 28.78
N ALA A 166 -18.37 20.17 28.13
CA ALA A 166 -18.35 21.62 28.23
C ALA A 166 -18.54 22.10 29.68
N TRP A 167 -17.92 23.22 30.04
CA TRP A 167 -17.95 23.78 31.40
C TRP A 167 -19.36 24.07 31.92
N ALA A 168 -20.27 24.56 31.06
CA ALA A 168 -21.67 24.77 31.43
C ALA A 168 -22.35 23.50 31.96
N VAL A 169 -22.06 22.34 31.35
CA VAL A 169 -22.59 21.04 31.77
C VAL A 169 -21.92 20.56 33.06
N LYS A 170 -20.60 20.74 33.18
CA LYS A 170 -19.85 20.41 34.41
C LYS A 170 -20.38 21.20 35.62
N CYS A 171 -20.69 22.48 35.43
CA CYS A 171 -21.14 23.36 36.50
C CYS A 171 -22.63 23.18 36.87
N ALA A 172 -23.48 22.80 35.93
CA ALA A 172 -24.91 22.61 36.19
C ALA A 172 -25.21 21.35 37.03
N ASN A 173 -24.49 20.26 36.77
CA ASN A 173 -24.88 18.93 37.25
C ASN A 173 -24.10 18.45 38.49
N PHE A 174 -23.08 19.19 38.94
CA PHE A 174 -22.15 18.70 39.97
C PHE A 174 -22.08 19.61 41.22
N ARG A 175 -23.27 19.95 41.76
CA ARG A 175 -23.40 20.80 42.97
C ARG A 175 -22.94 20.10 44.26
N SER A 176 -22.92 18.77 44.31
CA SER A 176 -22.56 18.00 45.51
C SER A 176 -21.09 18.15 45.95
N CYS A 177 -20.22 18.55 45.02
CA CYS A 177 -18.80 18.79 45.25
C CYS A 177 -18.44 20.26 45.53
N GLY A 178 -19.43 21.16 45.62
CA GLY A 178 -19.18 22.61 45.59
C GLY A 178 -18.80 23.16 44.20
N GLY A 179 -18.83 22.31 43.17
CA GLY A 179 -18.47 22.65 41.78
C GLY A 179 -16.94 22.71 41.56
N CYS A 180 -16.53 22.66 40.29
CA CYS A 180 -15.15 22.95 39.92
C CYS A 180 -14.83 24.42 40.22
N ALA A 181 -13.57 24.77 40.54
CA ALA A 181 -13.18 26.16 40.83
C ALA A 181 -13.54 27.14 39.70
N GLN A 182 -13.57 26.66 38.45
CA GLN A 182 -14.00 27.42 37.27
C GLN A 182 -15.49 27.80 37.28
N CYS A 183 -16.33 27.10 38.05
CA CYS A 183 -17.75 27.41 38.19
C CYS A 183 -18.01 28.62 39.11
N SER A 184 -17.03 28.99 39.94
CA SER A 184 -17.10 30.13 40.86
C SER A 184 -16.51 31.42 40.26
N ALA A 185 -16.01 31.38 39.03
CA ALA A 185 -15.56 32.58 38.34
C ALA A 185 -16.78 33.52 38.16
N PRO A 186 -16.69 34.80 38.57
CA PRO A 186 -17.77 35.76 38.39
C PRO A 186 -18.16 35.75 36.91
N SER A 187 -19.43 35.47 36.65
CA SER A 187 -19.99 35.49 35.30
C SER A 187 -19.56 36.79 34.65
N SER A 188 -18.78 36.70 33.56
CA SER A 188 -18.43 37.85 32.75
C SER A 188 -19.66 38.71 32.51
N PRO A 189 -19.52 40.05 32.50
CA PRO A 189 -20.65 40.95 32.34
C PRO A 189 -21.52 40.49 31.15
N PRO A 190 -22.85 40.59 31.27
CA PRO A 190 -23.76 40.16 30.22
C PRO A 190 -23.27 40.73 28.91
N PRO A 191 -23.06 39.89 27.87
CA PRO A 191 -22.53 40.35 26.60
C PRO A 191 -23.36 41.54 26.14
N ALA A 192 -22.69 42.67 25.91
CA ALA A 192 -23.31 43.88 25.38
C ALA A 192 -24.25 43.47 24.24
N ALA A 193 -25.50 43.95 24.31
CA ALA A 193 -26.61 43.59 23.44
C ALA A 193 -26.10 43.22 22.05
N LEU A 194 -26.05 41.92 21.77
CA LEU A 194 -25.48 41.35 20.57
C LEU A 194 -26.22 41.97 19.39
N HIS A 195 -25.52 42.81 18.62
CA HIS A 195 -25.85 43.03 17.22
C HIS A 195 -26.13 41.64 16.65
N LEU A 196 -27.37 41.38 16.27
CA LEU A 196 -27.75 40.13 15.63
C LEU A 196 -26.72 39.89 14.54
N PRO A 197 -25.91 38.81 14.63
CA PRO A 197 -24.97 38.52 13.56
C PRO A 197 -25.79 38.48 12.28
N PRO A 198 -25.35 39.16 11.21
CA PRO A 198 -26.07 39.15 9.94
C PRO A 198 -26.40 37.70 9.62
N ALA A 199 -27.67 37.45 9.25
CA ALA A 199 -28.19 36.11 8.99
C ALA A 199 -27.14 35.32 8.22
N VAL A 200 -26.62 34.25 8.83
CA VAL A 200 -25.56 33.43 8.24
C VAL A 200 -26.09 32.98 6.90
N ALA A 201 -25.46 33.45 5.82
CA ALA A 201 -25.84 33.05 4.47
C ALA A 201 -25.89 31.52 4.43
N PRO A 202 -26.88 30.93 3.74
CA PRO A 202 -26.95 29.48 3.62
C PRO A 202 -25.58 28.95 3.18
N PRO A 203 -25.08 27.88 3.80
CA PRO A 203 -23.77 27.33 3.46
C PRO A 203 -23.74 27.07 1.96
N ALA A 204 -22.65 27.49 1.31
CA ALA A 204 -22.46 27.26 -0.12
C ALA A 204 -22.70 25.77 -0.42
N PRO A 205 -23.33 25.44 -1.56
CA PRO A 205 -23.49 24.04 -1.94
C PRO A 205 -22.11 23.36 -1.94
N PRO A 206 -22.03 22.09 -1.52
CA PRO A 206 -20.77 21.36 -1.55
C PRO A 206 -20.20 21.40 -2.97
N PRO A 207 -18.86 21.46 -3.12
CA PRO A 207 -18.23 21.45 -4.44
C PRO A 207 -18.68 20.19 -5.20
N ALA A 208 -19.05 20.37 -6.47
CA ALA A 208 -19.48 19.27 -7.31
C ALA A 208 -18.40 18.19 -7.39
N SER A 209 -18.81 16.92 -7.37
CA SER A 209 -17.90 15.79 -7.56
C SER A 209 -17.16 15.93 -8.90
N PRO A 210 -15.85 15.65 -8.93
CA PRO A 210 -15.07 15.73 -10.15
C PRO A 210 -15.55 14.70 -11.17
N SER A 211 -15.62 15.09 -12.44
CA SER A 211 -15.88 14.15 -13.53
C SER A 211 -14.79 13.07 -13.65
N ALA A 212 -15.11 11.92 -14.25
CA ALA A 212 -14.13 10.86 -14.52
C ALA A 212 -12.91 11.37 -15.31
N ARG A 213 -13.11 12.31 -16.25
CA ARG A 213 -12.02 12.94 -17.01
C ARG A 213 -11.08 13.75 -16.11
N GLN A 214 -11.63 14.60 -15.24
CA GLN A 214 -10.84 15.38 -14.28
C GLN A 214 -10.12 14.48 -13.27
N LEU A 215 -10.72 13.35 -12.88
CA LEU A 215 -10.03 12.35 -12.08
C LEU A 215 -8.81 11.79 -12.83
N ILE A 216 -8.98 11.33 -14.08
CA ILE A 216 -7.88 10.78 -14.88
C ILE A 216 -6.76 11.80 -15.11
N GLU A 217 -7.10 13.04 -15.44
CA GLU A 217 -6.13 14.13 -15.60
C GLU A 217 -5.32 14.35 -14.32
N ARG A 218 -5.97 14.36 -13.14
CA ARG A 218 -5.28 14.46 -11.84
C ARG A 218 -4.41 13.24 -11.53
N LEU A 219 -4.88 12.03 -11.86
CA LEU A 219 -4.10 10.80 -11.64
C LEU A 219 -2.84 10.77 -12.52
N ASN A 220 -2.97 11.08 -13.81
CA ASN A 220 -1.83 11.17 -14.72
C ASN A 220 -0.87 12.29 -14.30
N HIS A 221 -1.36 13.47 -13.91
CA HIS A 221 -0.51 14.54 -13.39
C HIS A 221 0.32 14.08 -12.18
N ARG A 222 -0.32 13.41 -11.20
CA ARG A 222 0.38 12.85 -10.02
C ARG A 222 1.38 11.77 -10.40
N PHE A 223 1.06 10.93 -11.39
CA PHE A 223 1.98 9.90 -11.87
C PHE A 223 3.21 10.52 -12.55
N ASP A 224 3.01 11.48 -13.45
CA ASP A 224 4.08 12.09 -14.25
C ASP A 224 5.01 12.98 -13.41
N HIS A 225 4.45 13.70 -12.44
CA HIS A 225 5.20 14.65 -11.59
C HIS A 225 5.52 14.10 -10.18
N GLY A 226 5.19 12.82 -9.95
CA GLY A 226 5.48 12.16 -8.68
C GLY A 226 6.98 12.13 -8.39
N HIS A 227 7.36 12.37 -7.14
CA HIS A 227 8.76 12.33 -6.69
C HIS A 227 8.83 11.97 -5.20
N PRO A 228 9.98 11.52 -4.67
CA PRO A 228 10.10 11.23 -3.25
C PRO A 228 9.79 12.46 -2.38
N THR A 229 8.76 12.35 -1.55
CA THR A 229 8.26 13.39 -0.65
C THR A 229 7.37 12.76 0.42
N ASN A 230 7.17 13.45 1.54
CA ASN A 230 6.26 13.03 2.62
C ASN A 230 4.80 13.40 2.34
N ASP A 231 4.54 14.19 1.30
CA ASP A 231 3.18 14.48 0.82
C ASP A 231 2.71 13.38 -0.15
N MET A 232 1.75 12.55 0.26
CA MET A 232 1.21 11.48 -0.58
C MET A 232 0.61 11.97 -1.91
N ALA A 233 0.10 13.20 -1.98
CA ALA A 233 -0.42 13.77 -3.22
C ALA A 233 0.69 13.99 -4.24
N ALA A 234 1.82 14.52 -3.78
CA ALA A 234 3.01 14.81 -4.58
C ALA A 234 3.90 13.59 -4.81
N ALA A 235 3.76 12.53 -4.00
CA ALA A 235 4.58 11.32 -4.11
C ALA A 235 4.26 10.48 -5.37
N GLY A 236 3.00 10.47 -5.80
CA GLY A 236 2.53 9.65 -6.91
C GLY A 236 1.06 9.28 -6.75
N VAL A 237 0.65 8.16 -7.33
CA VAL A 237 -0.70 7.60 -7.18
C VAL A 237 -0.67 6.38 -6.26
N LEU A 238 -1.51 6.40 -5.22
CA LEU A 238 -1.67 5.26 -4.31
C LEU A 238 -2.58 4.22 -4.96
N VAL A 239 -2.05 3.02 -5.20
CA VAL A 239 -2.77 1.90 -5.79
C VAL A 239 -2.66 0.67 -4.91
N ARG A 240 -3.73 -0.13 -4.90
CA ARG A 240 -3.74 -1.44 -4.26
C ARG A 240 -4.12 -2.47 -5.31
N GLN A 241 -3.26 -3.46 -5.55
CA GLN A 241 -3.65 -4.59 -6.38
C GLN A 241 -4.60 -5.49 -5.62
N PHE A 242 -5.50 -6.14 -6.35
CA PHE A 242 -6.26 -7.24 -5.77
C PHE A 242 -5.32 -8.36 -5.38
N ASP A 243 -5.55 -8.91 -4.20
CA ASP A 243 -4.80 -10.00 -3.57
C ASP A 243 -5.75 -10.82 -2.68
N HIS A 244 -5.23 -11.88 -2.07
CA HIS A 244 -6.00 -12.67 -1.10
C HIS A 244 -5.95 -12.12 0.34
N LEU A 245 -5.59 -10.85 0.54
CA LEU A 245 -5.60 -10.15 1.84
C LEU A 245 -6.83 -9.27 2.04
N SER A 246 -7.73 -9.27 1.06
CA SER A 246 -9.05 -8.65 1.13
C SER A 246 -10.14 -9.71 1.16
N ALA A 247 -11.41 -9.28 1.19
CA ALA A 247 -12.54 -10.18 0.99
C ALA A 247 -12.68 -10.67 -0.47
N TRP A 248 -11.55 -10.95 -1.13
CA TRP A 248 -11.45 -11.46 -2.49
C TRP A 248 -12.22 -12.76 -2.67
N ASP A 249 -12.09 -13.69 -1.71
CA ASP A 249 -12.71 -15.02 -1.78
C ASP A 249 -14.25 -14.98 -1.71
N ILE A 250 -14.84 -13.85 -1.29
CA ILE A 250 -16.29 -13.60 -1.32
C ILE A 250 -16.70 -12.58 -2.40
N GLY A 251 -15.77 -12.21 -3.28
CA GLY A 251 -15.99 -11.29 -4.38
C GLY A 251 -16.22 -9.84 -3.96
N GLU A 252 -15.64 -9.40 -2.85
CA GLU A 252 -15.73 -8.02 -2.34
C GLU A 252 -14.33 -7.50 -1.95
N PRO A 253 -13.36 -7.46 -2.88
CA PRO A 253 -11.97 -7.16 -2.54
C PRO A 253 -11.71 -5.72 -2.08
N TRP A 254 -12.73 -4.86 -2.08
CA TRP A 254 -12.72 -3.55 -1.42
C TRP A 254 -13.07 -3.60 0.06
N LEU A 255 -13.38 -4.77 0.61
CA LEU A 255 -13.60 -4.99 2.03
C LEU A 255 -12.40 -5.68 2.69
N PRO A 256 -12.18 -5.44 3.99
CA PRO A 256 -11.22 -6.21 4.77
C PRO A 256 -11.48 -7.70 4.66
N CYS A 257 -10.45 -8.53 4.74
CA CYS A 257 -10.64 -9.98 4.81
C CYS A 257 -11.49 -10.36 6.05
N PRO A 258 -12.57 -11.17 5.88
CA PRO A 258 -13.36 -11.69 6.99
C PRO A 258 -12.50 -12.43 8.01
N GLU A 259 -12.84 -12.27 9.30
CA GLU A 259 -12.09 -12.87 10.42
C GLU A 259 -12.01 -14.40 10.36
N ASN A 260 -13.03 -15.05 9.79
CA ASN A 260 -13.11 -16.51 9.67
C ASN A 260 -12.34 -17.08 8.47
N LEU A 261 -11.70 -16.25 7.66
CA LEU A 261 -10.82 -16.70 6.56
C LEU A 261 -9.36 -16.64 7.01
N TRP A 262 -8.49 -17.38 6.31
CA TRP A 262 -7.05 -17.45 6.65
C TRP A 262 -6.37 -16.08 6.67
N CYS A 263 -6.82 -15.15 5.82
CA CYS A 263 -6.32 -13.78 5.75
C CYS A 263 -6.90 -12.86 6.84
N GLY A 264 -7.85 -13.34 7.65
CA GLY A 264 -8.57 -12.55 8.65
C GLY A 264 -7.65 -11.95 9.72
N ARG A 265 -6.45 -12.50 9.92
CA ARG A 265 -5.39 -11.93 10.76
C ARG A 265 -4.77 -10.63 10.21
N TYR A 266 -4.92 -10.37 8.91
CA TYR A 266 -4.40 -9.18 8.23
C TYR A 266 -5.46 -8.11 7.98
N ARG A 267 -6.70 -8.32 8.44
CA ARG A 267 -7.85 -7.47 8.13
C ARG A 267 -7.72 -6.00 8.52
N PHE A 268 -6.76 -5.67 9.38
CA PHE A 268 -6.54 -4.29 9.86
C PHE A 268 -5.58 -3.49 8.96
N SER A 269 -4.94 -4.15 8.00
CA SER A 269 -3.89 -3.56 7.18
C SER A 269 -3.99 -3.99 5.72
N TRP A 270 -3.67 -3.08 4.80
CA TRP A 270 -3.51 -3.42 3.40
C TRP A 270 -2.12 -3.07 2.89
N PRO A 271 -1.41 -4.02 2.26
CA PRO A 271 -0.27 -3.65 1.43
C PRO A 271 -0.78 -2.92 0.20
N SER A 272 -0.08 -1.85 -0.14
CA SER A 272 -0.35 -1.01 -1.30
C SER A 272 0.96 -0.50 -1.87
N THR A 273 0.90 0.27 -2.95
CA THR A 273 2.09 0.83 -3.59
C THR A 273 1.78 2.25 -4.06
N ILE A 274 2.75 3.14 -3.91
CA ILE A 274 2.72 4.43 -4.61
C ILE A 274 3.48 4.30 -5.93
N ILE A 275 2.81 4.61 -7.03
CA ILE A 275 3.39 4.58 -8.38
C ILE A 275 3.55 5.99 -8.96
N ASN A 276 4.64 6.18 -9.69
CA ASN A 276 4.95 7.40 -10.45
C ASN A 276 5.85 7.06 -11.65
N ALA A 277 6.24 8.06 -12.43
CA ALA A 277 7.07 7.88 -13.63
C ALA A 277 8.41 7.17 -13.34
N GLN A 278 8.97 7.33 -12.14
CA GLN A 278 10.23 6.75 -11.68
C GLN A 278 10.03 5.38 -11.00
N SER A 279 8.82 5.10 -10.49
CA SER A 279 8.43 3.88 -9.77
C SER A 279 7.17 3.27 -10.40
N ARG A 280 7.36 2.56 -11.51
CA ARG A 280 6.27 2.02 -12.36
C ARG A 280 5.91 0.56 -12.03
N LYS A 281 6.19 0.08 -10.82
CA LYS A 281 5.97 -1.32 -10.44
C LYS A 281 4.91 -1.42 -9.36
N VAL A 282 4.17 -2.51 -9.44
CA VAL A 282 3.14 -2.93 -8.48
C VAL A 282 3.48 -4.36 -8.02
N TYR A 283 2.89 -4.77 -6.90
CA TYR A 283 3.21 -6.02 -6.17
C TYR A 283 3.34 -7.28 -7.05
N TYR A 284 2.29 -7.66 -7.78
CA TYR A 284 2.27 -8.86 -8.63
C TYR A 284 2.59 -8.55 -10.09
N HIS A 285 3.46 -9.39 -10.68
CA HIS A 285 3.75 -9.39 -12.11
C HIS A 285 2.57 -9.88 -12.95
N ALA A 286 2.57 -9.47 -14.23
CA ALA A 286 1.59 -9.83 -15.25
C ALA A 286 1.42 -11.36 -15.35
N GLY A 287 0.37 -11.90 -14.73
CA GLY A 287 0.09 -13.34 -14.79
C GLY A 287 -1.02 -13.79 -13.86
N GLN A 288 -1.08 -13.28 -12.64
CA GLN A 288 -1.98 -13.84 -11.61
C GLN A 288 -3.08 -12.86 -11.15
N GLN A 289 -2.82 -11.55 -11.09
CA GLN A 289 -3.83 -10.56 -10.68
C GLN A 289 -3.64 -9.28 -11.51
N ARG A 290 -4.57 -9.01 -12.42
CA ARG A 290 -4.44 -7.96 -13.45
C ARG A 290 -5.26 -6.70 -13.14
N GLY A 291 -5.49 -6.38 -11.87
CA GLY A 291 -6.22 -5.18 -11.51
C GLY A 291 -6.18 -4.84 -10.03
N GLY A 292 -6.92 -3.81 -9.68
CA GLY A 292 -6.95 -3.32 -8.31
C GLY A 292 -7.78 -2.05 -8.15
N LEU A 293 -7.46 -1.31 -7.10
CA LEU A 293 -8.12 -0.09 -6.67
C LEU A 293 -7.14 1.08 -6.74
N VAL A 294 -7.62 2.23 -7.20
CA VAL A 294 -6.98 3.52 -6.95
C VAL A 294 -7.59 4.08 -5.66
N LEU A 295 -6.75 4.33 -4.66
CA LEU A 295 -7.21 4.74 -3.34
C LEU A 295 -7.18 6.26 -3.17
N ALA A 296 -8.13 6.78 -2.40
CA ALA A 296 -8.12 8.18 -1.99
C ALA A 296 -6.95 8.47 -1.04
N LEU A 297 -6.54 9.74 -1.00
CA LEU A 297 -5.45 10.20 -0.14
C LEU A 297 -5.82 10.28 1.35
N THR A 298 -7.06 9.96 1.70
CA THR A 298 -7.51 9.85 3.10
C THR A 298 -7.04 8.56 3.77
N ALA A 299 -6.49 7.60 3.02
CA ALA A 299 -5.93 6.38 3.57
C ALA A 299 -4.72 6.69 4.47
N ARG A 300 -4.78 6.22 5.71
CA ARG A 300 -3.72 6.42 6.71
C ARG A 300 -2.61 5.40 6.51
N VAL A 301 -1.39 5.90 6.30
CA VAL A 301 -0.17 5.09 6.23
C VAL A 301 0.24 4.64 7.64
N LEU A 302 0.50 3.34 7.81
CA LEU A 302 1.07 2.75 9.02
C LEU A 302 2.58 2.65 8.95
N CYS A 303 3.11 2.30 7.79
CA CYS A 303 4.54 2.28 7.51
C CYS A 303 4.83 2.11 6.02
N VAL A 304 6.10 2.27 5.65
CA VAL A 304 6.57 2.18 4.26
C VAL A 304 7.85 1.35 4.16
N TYR A 305 7.93 0.53 3.12
CA TYR A 305 9.12 -0.20 2.72
C TYR A 305 9.58 0.28 1.35
N PRO A 306 10.90 0.43 1.13
CA PRO A 306 11.47 0.76 -0.18
C PRO A 306 11.39 -0.41 -1.18
N GLY A 307 10.81 -1.54 -0.78
CA GLY A 307 10.67 -2.80 -1.51
C GLY A 307 9.45 -3.59 -0.99
N ASP A 308 9.43 -4.90 -1.25
CA ASP A 308 8.54 -5.83 -0.54
C ASP A 308 9.02 -5.97 0.91
N GLY A 309 8.20 -5.50 1.85
CA GLY A 309 8.46 -5.57 3.29
C GLY A 309 8.08 -6.90 3.92
N ASN A 310 7.45 -7.80 3.15
CA ASN A 310 6.83 -9.02 3.65
C ASN A 310 5.96 -8.71 4.89
N SER A 311 5.13 -7.67 4.80
CA SER A 311 4.27 -7.23 5.92
C SER A 311 3.40 -8.35 6.48
N MET A 312 3.04 -9.31 5.61
CA MET A 312 2.32 -10.54 5.97
C MET A 312 3.08 -11.47 6.91
N GLY A 313 4.42 -11.49 6.87
CA GLY A 313 5.24 -12.40 7.66
C GLY A 313 5.27 -12.09 9.16
N ASN A 314 4.84 -10.90 9.56
CA ASN A 314 5.08 -10.32 10.88
C ASN A 314 3.77 -9.81 11.55
N ALA A 315 2.65 -10.52 11.36
CA ALA A 315 1.34 -10.09 11.85
C ALA A 315 1.05 -10.35 13.34
N ASP A 316 1.97 -11.02 14.07
CA ASP A 316 1.72 -11.52 15.42
C ASP A 316 1.39 -10.44 16.48
N ASN A 317 1.61 -9.16 16.17
CA ASN A 317 1.42 -8.04 17.08
C ASN A 317 0.36 -7.02 16.60
N GLY A 318 -0.47 -7.37 15.60
CA GLY A 318 -1.55 -6.49 15.12
C GLY A 318 -1.12 -5.25 14.32
N LEU A 319 0.19 -4.99 14.18
CA LEU A 319 0.76 -3.89 13.39
C LEU A 319 1.25 -4.32 12.00
N ALA A 320 0.74 -5.43 11.47
CA ALA A 320 0.89 -5.81 10.06
C ALA A 320 2.31 -5.64 9.50
N GLY A 321 3.30 -6.15 10.23
CA GLY A 321 4.70 -6.08 9.83
C GLY A 321 5.42 -4.74 10.04
N CYS A 322 4.74 -3.65 10.39
CA CYS A 322 5.35 -2.35 10.69
C CYS A 322 6.25 -2.31 11.95
N ILE A 323 6.54 -3.46 12.57
CA ILE A 323 7.44 -3.61 13.74
C ILE A 323 8.83 -4.13 13.32
N ALA A 324 9.19 -3.99 12.05
CA ALA A 324 10.54 -4.31 11.62
C ALA A 324 11.56 -3.32 12.21
N THR A 325 12.85 -3.66 12.14
CA THR A 325 13.94 -2.74 12.43
C THR A 325 13.76 -1.46 11.63
N GLN A 326 13.81 -0.30 12.28
CA GLN A 326 13.73 0.97 11.57
C GLN A 326 14.91 1.12 10.61
N CYS A 327 14.63 1.57 9.39
CA CYS A 327 15.68 1.83 8.42
C CYS A 327 16.62 2.91 8.93
N ASN A 328 17.91 2.74 8.64
CA ASN A 328 18.88 3.82 8.74
C ASN A 328 19.43 4.12 7.33
N GLN A 329 20.21 5.19 7.20
CA GLN A 329 20.75 5.62 5.90
C GLN A 329 21.61 4.57 5.16
N PHE A 330 22.07 3.52 5.84
CA PHE A 330 22.94 2.48 5.29
C PHE A 330 22.24 1.12 5.14
N GLN A 331 21.07 0.95 5.75
CA GLN A 331 20.27 -0.26 5.66
C GLN A 331 18.88 0.15 5.20
N ASP A 332 18.69 0.08 3.89
CA ASP A 332 17.44 0.37 3.18
C ASP A 332 16.76 -0.91 2.65
N TRP A 333 17.09 -2.06 3.24
CA TRP A 333 16.53 -3.37 2.93
C TRP A 333 16.14 -4.09 4.22
N ASN A 334 15.04 -4.85 4.18
CA ASN A 334 14.45 -5.59 5.32
C ASN A 334 14.25 -4.72 6.58
N CYS A 335 13.94 -3.46 6.38
CA CYS A 335 13.69 -2.48 7.42
C CYS A 335 12.45 -1.66 7.05
N VAL A 336 11.87 -0.98 8.03
CA VAL A 336 10.65 -0.21 7.86
C VAL A 336 10.89 1.27 8.11
N PHE A 337 10.27 2.12 7.31
CA PHE A 337 10.17 3.55 7.56
C PHE A 337 8.82 3.86 8.22
N PRO A 338 8.77 4.70 9.26
CA PRO A 338 7.50 5.15 9.83
C PRO A 338 6.73 6.06 8.83
N PRO A 339 5.44 6.35 9.07
CA PRO A 339 4.59 7.07 8.12
C PRO A 339 5.15 8.41 7.64
N ASP A 340 5.81 9.15 8.53
CA ASP A 340 6.36 10.48 8.24
C ASP A 340 7.68 10.45 7.44
N TYR A 341 8.14 9.26 7.03
CA TYR A 341 9.40 9.03 6.31
C TYR A 341 9.15 8.39 4.93
N LEU A 342 8.00 8.69 4.33
CA LEU A 342 7.65 8.24 2.99
C LEU A 342 8.69 8.70 1.96
N LYS A 343 9.20 9.92 2.08
CA LYS A 343 10.25 10.47 1.22
C LYS A 343 11.48 9.57 1.23
N GLU A 344 12.02 9.29 2.41
CA GLU A 344 13.24 8.50 2.59
C GLU A 344 13.06 7.08 2.06
N ALA A 345 11.90 6.48 2.27
CA ALA A 345 11.56 5.17 1.72
C ALA A 345 11.53 5.18 0.18
N LEU A 346 10.94 6.19 -0.44
CA LEU A 346 10.90 6.31 -1.90
C LEU A 346 12.28 6.66 -2.48
N GLU A 347 13.09 7.48 -1.81
CA GLU A 347 14.48 7.73 -2.20
C GLU A 347 15.34 6.47 -2.09
N ALA A 348 15.15 5.68 -1.03
CA ALA A 348 15.78 4.36 -0.88
C ALA A 348 15.42 3.42 -2.03
N GLN A 349 14.14 3.32 -2.38
CA GLN A 349 13.70 2.55 -3.55
C GLN A 349 14.44 3.01 -4.83
N GLN A 350 14.57 4.32 -5.04
CA GLN A 350 15.27 4.87 -6.21
C GLN A 350 16.77 4.57 -6.21
N ARG A 351 17.46 4.73 -5.07
CA ARG A 351 18.90 4.46 -4.92
C ARG A 351 19.26 3.03 -5.24
N ARG A 352 18.39 2.06 -4.91
CA ARG A 352 18.60 0.64 -5.22
C ARG A 352 18.68 0.37 -6.72
N GLY A 353 18.36 1.35 -7.59
CA GLY A 353 18.42 1.23 -9.05
C GLY A 353 17.43 0.19 -9.59
N ASN A 354 16.67 -0.43 -8.70
CA ASN A 354 15.87 -1.59 -8.97
C ASN A 354 14.45 -1.12 -9.26
N ARG A 355 14.28 -0.39 -10.38
CA ARG A 355 12.97 -0.12 -11.03
C ARG A 355 12.16 -1.42 -11.31
N LYS A 356 12.67 -2.58 -10.92
CA LYS A 356 12.02 -3.89 -11.02
C LYS A 356 11.19 -4.23 -9.79
N GLU A 357 11.46 -3.63 -8.63
CA GLU A 357 10.73 -3.87 -7.38
C GLU A 357 9.74 -2.73 -7.10
N HIS A 358 8.57 -3.08 -6.58
CA HIS A 358 7.57 -2.14 -6.08
C HIS A 358 7.98 -1.67 -4.68
N ASN A 359 7.48 -0.51 -4.25
CA ASN A 359 7.45 -0.17 -2.82
C ASN A 359 6.21 -0.78 -2.19
N GLU A 360 6.28 -1.02 -0.89
CA GLU A 360 5.13 -1.44 -0.10
C GLU A 360 4.77 -0.33 0.89
N VAL A 361 3.56 0.19 0.77
CA VAL A 361 2.95 1.13 1.71
C VAL A 361 1.86 0.38 2.45
N VAL A 362 2.05 0.17 3.75
CA VAL A 362 1.06 -0.52 4.59
C VAL A 362 0.04 0.51 5.06
N LEU A 363 -1.22 0.31 4.71
CA LEU A 363 -2.32 1.21 5.04
C LEU A 363 -3.14 0.65 6.19
N ASP A 364 -3.68 1.53 7.02
CA ASP A 364 -4.69 1.18 8.01
C ASP A 364 -6.06 1.04 7.35
N VAL A 365 -6.60 -0.17 7.35
CA VAL A 365 -7.88 -0.47 6.71
C VAL A 365 -9.04 0.28 7.37
N SER A 366 -8.95 0.65 8.65
CA SER A 366 -10.00 1.44 9.32
C SER A 366 -10.20 2.83 8.67
N SER A 367 -9.16 3.41 8.07
CA SER A 367 -9.23 4.66 7.30
C SER A 367 -9.86 4.51 5.91
N ILE A 368 -10.07 3.26 5.47
CA ILE A 368 -10.67 2.90 4.18
C ILE A 368 -12.05 2.24 4.37
N SER A 369 -12.33 1.79 5.60
CA SER A 369 -13.44 0.93 6.05
C SER A 369 -14.85 1.45 5.72
N PRO A 370 -15.92 0.70 6.02
CA PRO A 370 -17.29 1.03 5.61
C PRO A 370 -17.75 2.46 5.91
N SER A 371 -17.20 3.12 6.94
CA SER A 371 -17.51 4.52 7.26
C SER A 371 -16.99 5.54 6.23
N PHE A 372 -15.97 5.17 5.43
CA PHE A 372 -15.40 6.00 4.38
C PHE A 372 -15.73 5.51 2.97
N LEU A 373 -16.24 4.29 2.84
CA LEU A 373 -16.78 3.80 1.57
C LEU A 373 -18.07 4.55 1.22
N PRO A 374 -18.33 4.78 -0.08
CA PRO A 374 -17.49 4.37 -1.22
C PRO A 374 -16.31 5.32 -1.52
N HIS A 375 -16.27 6.51 -0.94
CA HIS A 375 -15.40 7.63 -1.33
C HIS A 375 -13.89 7.39 -1.13
N SER A 376 -13.50 6.39 -0.33
CA SER A 376 -12.11 5.97 -0.18
C SER A 376 -11.54 5.26 -1.41
N ILE A 377 -12.38 4.87 -2.38
CA ILE A 377 -11.99 4.24 -3.65
C ILE A 377 -12.33 5.19 -4.80
N LEU A 378 -11.29 5.67 -5.49
CA LEU A 378 -11.45 6.62 -6.59
C LEU A 378 -11.78 5.94 -7.91
N ALA A 379 -11.23 4.75 -8.14
CA ALA A 379 -11.40 4.01 -9.38
C ALA A 379 -11.01 2.55 -9.22
N PHE A 380 -11.48 1.71 -10.14
CA PHE A 380 -10.94 0.38 -10.38
C PHE A 380 -9.96 0.48 -11.54
N PHE A 381 -8.88 -0.30 -11.51
CA PHE A 381 -7.96 -0.38 -12.64
C PHE A 381 -7.73 -1.82 -13.09
N HIS A 382 -7.43 -2.02 -14.37
CA HIS A 382 -6.89 -3.27 -14.90
C HIS A 382 -5.59 -3.03 -15.67
N MET A 383 -4.78 -4.08 -15.76
CA MET A 383 -3.53 -4.16 -16.53
C MET A 383 -3.60 -5.29 -17.58
N GLY A 384 -4.79 -5.86 -17.83
CA GLY A 384 -5.00 -6.77 -18.95
C GLY A 384 -6.33 -7.53 -18.94
N ASP A 385 -6.70 -8.21 -17.85
CA ASP A 385 -7.99 -8.92 -17.78
C ASP A 385 -9.08 -7.95 -17.30
N ILE A 386 -9.73 -7.31 -18.27
CA ILE A 386 -10.79 -6.35 -18.01
C ILE A 386 -12.08 -7.02 -17.48
N GLY A 387 -12.33 -8.29 -17.83
CA GLY A 387 -13.60 -8.96 -17.54
C GLY A 387 -13.85 -9.13 -16.05
N VAL A 388 -12.85 -9.66 -15.33
CA VAL A 388 -12.93 -9.85 -13.88
C VAL A 388 -13.05 -8.51 -13.16
N VAL A 389 -12.20 -7.54 -13.49
CA VAL A 389 -12.18 -6.23 -12.83
C VAL A 389 -13.49 -5.47 -13.08
N ARG A 390 -14.03 -5.52 -14.30
CA ARG A 390 -15.32 -4.91 -14.63
C ARG A 390 -16.45 -5.53 -13.83
N GLY A 391 -16.47 -6.86 -13.66
CA GLY A 391 -17.46 -7.54 -12.81
C GLY A 391 -17.41 -7.05 -11.36
N LEU A 392 -16.20 -6.88 -10.80
CA LEU A 392 -15.99 -6.37 -9.45
C LEU A 392 -16.41 -4.89 -9.32
N GLN A 393 -16.02 -4.05 -10.27
CA GLN A 393 -16.40 -2.63 -10.30
C GLN A 393 -17.92 -2.45 -10.37
N GLN A 394 -18.60 -3.21 -11.23
CA GLN A 394 -20.06 -3.17 -11.33
C GLN A 394 -20.75 -3.68 -10.05
N LYS A 395 -20.15 -4.67 -9.36
CA LYS A 395 -20.65 -5.11 -8.05
C LYS A 395 -20.49 -4.01 -7.00
N PHE A 396 -19.35 -3.31 -6.98
CA PHE A 396 -19.11 -2.17 -6.10
C PHE A 396 -20.10 -1.02 -6.34
N ILE A 397 -20.26 -0.60 -7.60
CA ILE A 397 -21.21 0.44 -8.00
C ILE A 397 -22.63 0.11 -7.51
N ARG A 398 -23.11 -1.11 -7.77
CA ARG A 398 -24.43 -1.54 -7.29
C ARG A 398 -24.53 -1.57 -5.77
N ALA A 399 -23.49 -2.01 -5.07
CA ALA A 399 -23.49 -2.12 -3.61
C ALA A 399 -23.63 -0.74 -2.93
N TYR A 400 -23.13 0.33 -3.56
CA TYR A 400 -23.13 1.68 -2.99
C TYR A 400 -24.03 2.69 -3.72
N GLY A 401 -24.82 2.23 -4.71
CA GLY A 401 -25.74 3.11 -5.45
C GLY A 401 -25.05 4.20 -6.25
N LEU A 402 -23.85 3.90 -6.78
CA LEU A 402 -23.06 4.85 -7.56
C LEU A 402 -23.45 4.83 -9.04
N GLU A 403 -23.02 5.86 -9.76
CA GLU A 403 -22.95 5.90 -11.21
C GLU A 403 -21.56 5.47 -11.72
N ASP A 404 -21.48 5.03 -12.99
CA ASP A 404 -20.20 4.57 -13.58
C ASP A 404 -19.09 5.62 -13.57
N TRP A 405 -19.45 6.91 -13.63
CA TRP A 405 -18.48 8.01 -13.65
C TRP A 405 -17.96 8.37 -12.25
N GLU A 406 -18.65 7.96 -11.19
CA GLU A 406 -18.23 8.20 -9.80
C GLU A 406 -17.15 7.23 -9.36
N CYS A 407 -17.12 6.02 -9.93
CA CYS A 407 -16.05 5.04 -9.72
C CYS A 407 -15.65 4.38 -11.06
N PRO A 408 -14.91 5.10 -11.93
CA PRO A 408 -14.62 4.63 -13.28
C PRO A 408 -13.71 3.40 -13.28
N LEU A 409 -13.80 2.62 -14.36
CA LEU A 409 -12.85 1.57 -14.69
C LEU A 409 -11.74 2.14 -15.58
N LEU A 410 -10.49 1.94 -15.18
CA LEU A 410 -9.31 2.50 -15.85
C LEU A 410 -8.39 1.41 -16.41
N ALA A 411 -7.81 1.65 -17.57
CA ALA A 411 -6.61 0.93 -18.01
C ALA A 411 -5.39 1.56 -17.34
N LEU A 412 -4.57 0.73 -16.69
CA LEU A 412 -3.29 1.11 -16.13
C LEU A 412 -2.14 0.60 -17.02
N ASN A 413 -1.44 1.52 -17.67
CA ASN A 413 -0.31 1.25 -18.54
C ASN A 413 1.02 1.67 -17.89
N LEU A 414 1.76 0.70 -17.38
CA LEU A 414 3.05 0.93 -16.74
C LEU A 414 4.24 0.64 -17.68
N TYR A 415 3.98 0.07 -18.86
CA TYR A 415 5.02 -0.48 -19.74
C TYR A 415 5.39 0.44 -20.90
N ASP A 416 4.44 1.23 -21.38
CA ASP A 416 4.66 2.15 -22.49
C ASP A 416 4.62 3.59 -21.97
N SER A 417 5.81 4.20 -21.86
CA SER A 417 5.98 5.57 -21.38
C SER A 417 5.53 6.63 -22.38
N SER A 418 5.19 6.26 -23.62
CA SER A 418 4.64 7.21 -24.60
C SER A 418 3.15 7.47 -24.41
N ARG A 419 2.47 6.67 -23.57
CA ARG A 419 1.05 6.77 -23.29
C ARG A 419 0.80 7.22 -21.85
N PRO A 420 -0.34 7.88 -21.59
CA PRO A 420 -0.78 8.15 -20.23
C PRO A 420 -0.83 6.86 -19.40
N ALA A 421 -0.46 6.95 -18.13
CA ALA A 421 -0.49 5.80 -17.23
C ALA A 421 -1.92 5.31 -16.99
N PHE A 422 -2.88 6.24 -16.91
CA PHE A 422 -4.29 5.95 -16.73
C PHE A 422 -5.11 6.43 -17.93
N SER A 423 -5.97 5.57 -18.45
CA SER A 423 -6.97 5.92 -19.46
C SER A 423 -8.34 5.37 -19.09
N LEU A 424 -9.40 6.07 -19.48
CA LEU A 424 -10.77 5.58 -19.28
C LEU A 424 -11.01 4.35 -20.16
N GLU A 425 -11.56 3.29 -19.57
CA GLU A 425 -12.08 2.17 -20.35
C GLU A 425 -13.48 2.49 -20.83
N THR A 426 -13.65 2.54 -22.14
CA THR A 426 -14.97 2.65 -22.75
C THR A 426 -15.70 1.30 -22.66
N LYS A 427 -17.03 1.37 -22.55
CA LYS A 427 -17.86 0.18 -22.38
C LYS A 427 -17.76 -0.79 -23.55
#